data_AF-A0A1I6E7I6-F1
#
_entry.id   AF-A0A1I6E7I6-F1
#
_cell.length_a   1.000
_cell.length_b   1.000
_cell.length_c   1.000
_cell.angle_alpha   90.00
_cell.angle_beta   90.00
_cell.angle_gamma   90.00
#
_symmetry.space_group_name_H-M   'P 1'
#
loop_
_entity.id
_entity.type
_entity.pdbx_description
1 polymer ?
#
loop_
_entity_poly.entity_id
_entity_poly.type
_entity_poly.pdbx_seq_one_letter_code
_entity_poly.pdbx_strand_id
1 'polypeptide(L)'
;MNYLTTSLWFVAASTLQAATVWVALRYGLTVFNPGFTLSRLLVHLVFGQVAGYLLFNFFNGRARIPGISYGIIYGLFLWVIVALMIAPALNLITSPLKVGANATLTTLAAFLVYGIVAGYACEQAVKDSRAEETR
;
A
#
# COMPACT_ATOMS: atom_id res chain seq x y z
N MET A 1 17.88 2.29 9.82
CA MET A 1 17.15 3.07 8.81
C MET A 1 16.40 4.16 9.54
N ASN A 2 16.66 5.42 9.21
CA ASN A 2 15.98 6.53 9.89
C ASN A 2 14.52 6.68 9.39
N TYR A 3 13.74 7.50 10.10
CA TYR A 3 12.34 7.77 9.76
C TYR A 3 12.15 8.37 8.36
N LEU A 4 13.12 9.17 7.89
CA LEU A 4 13.11 9.78 6.55
C LEU A 4 13.17 8.72 5.44
N THR A 5 14.13 7.79 5.52
CA THR A 5 14.25 6.70 4.54
C THR A 5 13.01 5.81 4.55
N THR A 6 12.46 5.52 5.73
CA THR A 6 11.24 4.71 5.87
C THR A 6 10.03 5.41 5.23
N SER A 7 9.87 6.71 5.44
CA SER A 7 8.82 7.51 4.81
C SER A 7 8.95 7.53 3.28
N LEU A 8 10.16 7.66 2.74
CA LEU A 8 10.43 7.61 1.30
C LEU A 8 10.02 6.26 0.69
N TRP A 9 10.26 5.15 1.39
CA TRP A 9 9.79 3.84 0.96
C TRP A 9 8.26 3.76 0.89
N PHE A 10 7.55 4.35 1.86
CA PHE A 10 6.09 4.40 1.81
C PHE A 10 5.57 5.29 0.68
N VAL A 11 6.25 6.41 0.38
CA VAL A 11 5.92 7.23 -0.81
C VAL A 11 6.12 6.40 -2.09
N ALA A 12 7.23 5.67 -2.19
CA ALA A 12 7.52 4.81 -3.34
C ALA A 12 6.45 3.70 -3.48
N ALA A 13 6.09 3.03 -2.38
CA ALA A 13 5.05 2.00 -2.37
C ALA A 13 3.71 2.54 -2.87
N SER A 14 3.27 3.71 -2.37
CA SER A 14 2.02 4.34 -2.80
C SER A 14 2.06 4.82 -4.25
N THR A 15 3.21 5.32 -4.71
CA THR A 15 3.40 5.73 -6.10
C THR A 15 3.34 4.52 -7.04
N LEU A 16 4.00 3.42 -6.68
CA LEU A 16 3.95 2.16 -7.43
C LEU A 16 2.53 1.59 -7.50
N GLN A 17 1.80 1.60 -6.39
CA GLN A 17 0.38 1.22 -6.36
C GLN A 17 -0.46 2.06 -7.32
N ALA A 18 -0.32 3.39 -7.30
CA ALA A 18 -1.03 4.27 -8.21
C ALA A 18 -0.63 4.02 -9.67
N ALA A 19 0.66 3.80 -9.93
CA ALA A 19 1.18 3.48 -11.25
C ALA A 19 0.62 2.15 -11.78
N THR A 20 0.47 1.11 -10.93
CA THR A 20 -0.15 -0.17 -11.33
C THR A 20 -1.57 0.04 -11.87
N VAL A 21 -2.38 0.83 -11.16
CA VAL A 21 -3.75 1.15 -11.61
C VAL A 21 -3.72 1.99 -12.89
N TRP A 22 -2.84 2.99 -12.96
CA TRP A 22 -2.71 3.87 -14.13
C TRP A 22 -2.31 3.10 -15.39
N VAL A 23 -1.32 2.21 -15.29
CA VAL A 23 -0.88 1.34 -16.39
C VAL A 23 -2.04 0.45 -16.85
N ALA A 24 -2.72 -0.23 -15.92
CA ALA A 24 -3.85 -1.09 -16.26
C ALA A 24 -4.98 -0.32 -16.97
N LEU A 25 -5.26 0.91 -16.55
CA LEU A 25 -6.23 1.79 -17.22
C LEU A 25 -5.74 2.20 -18.62
N ARG A 26 -4.46 2.56 -18.77
CA ARG A 26 -3.87 2.99 -20.04
C ARG A 26 -3.89 1.91 -21.12
N TYR A 27 -3.67 0.66 -20.73
CA TYR A 27 -3.71 -0.50 -21.62
C TYR A 27 -5.11 -1.11 -21.80
N GLY A 28 -6.16 -0.49 -21.24
CA GLY A 28 -7.54 -0.98 -21.36
C GLY A 28 -7.80 -2.29 -20.60
N LEU A 29 -6.91 -2.67 -19.67
CA LEU A 29 -7.08 -3.87 -18.85
C LEU A 29 -8.20 -3.67 -17.81
N THR A 30 -8.46 -2.43 -17.40
CA THR A 30 -9.56 -2.08 -16.48
C THR A 30 -10.25 -0.79 -16.91
N VAL A 31 -11.52 -0.64 -16.50
CA VAL A 31 -12.27 0.63 -16.59
C VAL A 31 -12.32 1.37 -15.24
N PHE A 32 -11.65 0.83 -14.21
CA PHE A 32 -11.56 1.46 -12.90
C PHE A 32 -10.67 2.71 -12.96
N ASN A 33 -11.29 3.87 -12.79
CA ASN A 33 -10.59 5.15 -12.75
C ASN A 33 -10.81 5.82 -11.38
N PRO A 34 -9.79 5.84 -10.49
CA PRO A 34 -9.89 6.49 -9.19
C PRO A 34 -9.84 8.03 -9.28
N GLY A 35 -9.64 8.61 -10.47
CA GLY A 35 -9.45 10.03 -10.68
C GLY A 35 -8.05 10.46 -10.26
N PHE A 36 -7.11 10.48 -11.21
CA PHE A 36 -5.71 10.88 -11.00
C PHE A 36 -5.52 12.42 -10.89
N THR A 37 -6.39 13.10 -10.15
CA THR A 37 -6.24 14.53 -9.85
C THR A 37 -5.16 14.73 -8.78
N LEU A 38 -4.44 15.86 -8.82
CA LEU A 38 -3.38 16.18 -7.85
C LEU A 38 -3.85 16.06 -6.39
N SER A 39 -5.03 16.58 -6.06
CA SER A 39 -5.60 16.51 -4.71
C SER A 39 -5.80 15.07 -4.23
N ARG A 40 -6.39 14.21 -5.07
CA ARG A 40 -6.58 12.78 -4.76
C ARG A 40 -5.26 12.03 -4.63
N LEU A 41 -4.24 12.37 -5.44
CA LEU A 41 -2.90 11.80 -5.32
C LEU A 41 -2.25 12.18 -3.99
N LEU A 42 -2.38 13.44 -3.55
CA LEU A 42 -1.86 13.85 -2.25
C LEU A 42 -2.54 13.10 -1.10
N VAL A 43 -3.87 12.98 -1.14
CA VAL A 43 -4.62 12.19 -0.15
C VAL A 43 -4.16 10.73 -0.17
N HIS A 44 -3.97 10.13 -1.35
CA HIS A 44 -3.45 8.77 -1.51
C HIS A 44 -2.07 8.59 -0.87
N LEU A 45 -1.15 9.54 -1.08
CA LEU A 45 0.17 9.50 -0.45
C LEU A 45 0.10 9.60 1.07
N VAL A 46 -0.75 10.48 1.61
CA VAL A 46 -0.96 10.61 3.06
C VAL A 46 -1.52 9.32 3.66
N PHE A 47 -2.54 8.73 3.04
CA PHE A 47 -3.06 7.43 3.44
C PHE A 47 -1.98 6.34 3.40
N GLY A 48 -1.14 6.37 2.37
CA GLY A 48 0.02 5.50 2.22
C GLY A 48 1.03 5.61 3.34
N GLN A 49 1.32 6.83 3.83
CA GLN A 49 2.19 7.04 4.98
C GLN A 49 1.56 6.45 6.25
N VAL A 50 0.29 6.77 6.54
CA VAL A 50 -0.40 6.28 7.73
C VAL A 50 -0.45 4.74 7.72
N ALA A 51 -0.83 4.14 6.60
CA ALA A 51 -0.86 2.69 6.44
C ALA A 51 0.53 2.05 6.61
N GLY A 52 1.59 2.69 6.11
CA GLY A 52 2.96 2.20 6.23
C GLY A 52 3.46 2.22 7.67
N TYR A 53 3.23 3.32 8.39
CA TYR A 53 3.62 3.42 9.80
C TYR A 53 2.81 2.49 10.72
N LEU A 54 1.54 2.23 10.41
CA LEU A 54 0.77 1.20 11.10
C LEU A 54 1.40 -0.19 10.91
N LEU A 55 1.86 -0.52 9.71
CA LEU A 55 2.59 -1.76 9.44
C LEU A 55 3.91 -1.82 10.21
N PHE A 56 4.70 -0.74 10.15
CA PHE A 56 5.99 -0.64 10.84
C PHE A 56 5.85 -0.87 12.36
N ASN A 57 4.88 -0.20 12.99
CA ASN A 57 4.61 -0.39 14.42
C ASN A 57 4.21 -1.84 14.75
N PHE A 58 3.47 -2.49 13.86
CA PHE A 58 3.09 -3.90 14.03
C PHE A 58 4.30 -4.84 13.94
N PHE A 59 5.23 -4.56 13.03
CA PHE A 59 6.47 -5.32 12.85
C PHE A 59 7.44 -5.17 14.03
N ASN A 60 7.53 -3.97 14.59
CA ASN A 60 8.44 -3.69 15.71
C ASN A 60 8.15 -4.61 16.93
N GLY A 61 6.90 -5.06 17.09
CA GLY A 61 6.49 -5.99 18.15
C GLY A 61 6.59 -7.49 17.83
N ARG A 62 6.79 -7.92 16.57
CA ARG A 62 6.63 -9.34 16.15
C ARG A 62 7.66 -9.78 15.09
N ALA A 63 8.94 -9.72 15.44
CA ALA A 63 10.07 -9.90 14.52
C ALA A 63 10.46 -11.35 14.17
N ARG A 64 9.51 -12.26 13.89
CA ARG A 64 9.86 -13.64 13.47
C ARG A 64 9.33 -14.07 12.11
N ILE A 65 8.59 -13.22 11.40
CA ILE A 65 8.00 -13.56 10.11
C ILE A 65 8.73 -12.77 9.00
N PRO A 66 9.05 -13.40 7.84
CA PRO A 66 9.65 -12.69 6.71
C PRO A 66 8.80 -11.50 6.26
N GLY A 67 9.46 -10.36 5.99
CA GLY A 67 8.81 -9.07 5.79
C GLY A 67 7.86 -9.03 4.61
N ILE A 68 8.23 -9.72 3.53
CA ILE A 68 7.44 -9.79 2.30
C ILE A 68 6.12 -10.53 2.53
N SER A 69 6.14 -11.68 3.21
CA SER A 69 4.92 -12.46 3.48
C SER A 69 3.93 -11.67 4.32
N TYR A 70 4.41 -10.94 5.31
CA TYR A 70 3.58 -10.05 6.12
C TYR A 70 3.05 -8.87 5.30
N GLY A 71 3.90 -8.29 4.46
CA GLY A 71 3.55 -7.22 3.54
C GLY A 71 2.41 -7.62 2.60
N ILE A 72 2.44 -8.84 2.05
CA ILE A 72 1.38 -9.41 1.20
C ILE A 72 0.05 -9.50 1.97
N ILE A 73 0.08 -10.10 3.16
CA ILE A 73 -1.13 -10.24 4.01
C ILE A 73 -1.68 -8.85 4.35
N TYR A 74 -0.81 -7.90 4.67
CA TYR A 74 -1.20 -6.54 4.98
C TYR A 74 -1.77 -5.80 3.76
N GLY A 75 -1.18 -5.98 2.58
CA GLY A 75 -1.71 -5.44 1.32
C GLY A 75 -3.11 -5.97 1.02
N LEU A 76 -3.32 -7.29 1.20
CA LEU A 76 -4.65 -7.90 1.07
C LEU A 76 -5.64 -7.34 2.09
N PHE A 77 -5.23 -7.21 3.35
CA PHE A 77 -6.03 -6.61 4.41
C PHE A 77 -6.43 -5.16 4.06
N LEU A 78 -5.48 -4.34 3.63
CA LEU A 78 -5.74 -2.97 3.19
C LEU A 78 -6.65 -2.92 1.97
N TRP A 79 -6.53 -3.87 1.03
CA TRP A 79 -7.45 -3.94 -0.10
C TRP A 79 -8.90 -4.16 0.37
N VAL A 80 -9.13 -5.11 1.28
CA VAL A 80 -10.46 -5.35 1.85
C VAL A 80 -10.98 -4.12 2.58
N ILE A 81 -10.20 -3.57 3.50
CA ILE A 81 -10.65 -2.47 4.36
C ILE A 81 -10.78 -1.16 3.57
N VAL A 82 -9.76 -0.78 2.81
CA VAL A 82 -9.73 0.53 2.13
C VAL A 82 -10.51 0.48 0.82
N ALA A 83 -10.22 -0.48 -0.06
CA ALA A 83 -10.79 -0.48 -1.41
C ALA A 83 -12.24 -0.98 -1.45
N LEU A 84 -12.62 -1.92 -0.57
CA LEU A 84 -13.98 -2.46 -0.56
C LEU A 84 -14.91 -1.78 0.43
N MET A 85 -14.40 -1.26 1.55
CA MET A 85 -15.24 -0.71 2.61
C MET A 85 -15.10 0.82 2.73
N ILE A 86 -13.95 1.34 3.15
CA ILE A 86 -13.78 2.76 3.52
C ILE A 86 -13.96 3.67 2.31
N ALA A 87 -13.20 3.47 1.23
CA ALA A 87 -13.22 4.41 0.11
C ALA A 87 -14.58 4.44 -0.62
N PRO A 88 -15.28 3.30 -0.81
CA PRO A 88 -16.67 3.31 -1.26
C PRO A 88 -17.66 3.94 -0.27
N ALA A 89 -17.52 3.69 1.04
CA ALA A 89 -18.40 4.29 2.05
C ALA A 89 -18.27 5.82 2.10
N LEU A 90 -17.09 6.35 1.81
CA LEU A 90 -16.81 7.79 1.70
C LEU A 90 -17.15 8.38 0.32
N ASN A 91 -17.72 7.59 -0.60
CA ASN A 91 -18.00 7.99 -1.99
C ASN A 91 -16.77 8.50 -2.75
N LEU A 92 -15.57 8.05 -2.39
CA LEU A 92 -14.33 8.45 -3.06
C LEU A 92 -14.11 7.68 -4.36
N ILE A 93 -14.47 6.39 -4.35
CA ILE A 93 -14.41 5.48 -5.51
C ILE A 93 -15.61 4.55 -5.52
N THR A 94 -15.99 4.06 -6.70
CA THR A 94 -16.89 2.92 -6.80
C THR A 94 -16.17 1.65 -6.35
N SER A 95 -16.82 0.80 -5.56
CA SER A 95 -16.26 -0.48 -5.14
C SER A 95 -15.76 -1.29 -6.35
N PRO A 96 -14.50 -1.79 -6.35
CA PRO A 96 -13.95 -2.56 -7.47
C PRO A 96 -14.80 -3.79 -7.84
N LEU A 97 -15.43 -4.41 -6.84
CA LEU A 97 -16.33 -5.56 -7.03
C LEU A 97 -17.56 -5.21 -7.87
N LYS A 98 -18.06 -3.97 -7.77
CA LYS A 98 -19.21 -3.48 -8.55
C LYS A 98 -18.82 -3.06 -9.97
N VAL A 99 -17.55 -2.70 -10.17
CA VAL A 99 -17.04 -2.28 -11.49
C VAL A 99 -16.77 -3.49 -12.38
N GLY A 100 -16.24 -4.58 -11.81
CA GLY A 100 -16.07 -5.85 -12.51
C GLY A 100 -14.82 -6.61 -12.10
N ALA A 101 -14.65 -7.81 -12.67
CA ALA A 101 -13.54 -8.71 -12.34
C ALA A 101 -12.16 -8.07 -12.62
N ASN A 102 -12.00 -7.40 -13.75
CA ASN A 102 -10.73 -6.76 -14.10
C ASN A 102 -10.35 -5.62 -13.13
N ALA A 103 -11.33 -4.83 -12.68
CA ALA A 103 -11.13 -3.79 -11.67
C ALA A 103 -10.74 -4.40 -10.31
N THR A 104 -11.39 -5.50 -9.94
CA THR A 104 -11.08 -6.26 -8.73
C THR A 104 -9.64 -6.77 -8.77
N LEU A 105 -9.24 -7.44 -9.84
CA LEU A 105 -7.88 -7.98 -10.00
C LEU A 105 -6.83 -6.87 -10.05
N THR A 106 -7.09 -5.78 -10.76
CA THR A 106 -6.15 -4.64 -10.88
C THR A 106 -5.95 -3.97 -9.53
N THR A 107 -7.04 -3.68 -8.81
CA THR A 107 -6.93 -3.02 -7.50
C THR A 107 -6.29 -3.95 -6.48
N LEU A 108 -6.62 -5.25 -6.48
CA LEU A 108 -5.95 -6.23 -5.65
C LEU A 108 -4.44 -6.25 -5.93
N ALA A 109 -4.05 -6.37 -7.20
CA ALA A 109 -2.63 -6.35 -7.59
C ALA A 109 -1.92 -5.07 -7.13
N ALA A 110 -2.55 -3.91 -7.28
CA ALA A 110 -1.99 -2.63 -6.83
C ALA A 110 -1.76 -2.61 -5.31
N PHE A 111 -2.70 -3.12 -4.51
CA PHE A 111 -2.54 -3.21 -3.05
C PHE A 111 -1.51 -4.26 -2.63
N LEU A 112 -1.36 -5.36 -3.38
CA LEU A 112 -0.29 -6.32 -3.16
C LEU A 112 1.09 -5.71 -3.45
N VAL A 113 1.22 -4.93 -4.53
CA VAL A 113 2.45 -4.17 -4.83
C VAL A 113 2.81 -3.24 -3.67
N TYR A 114 1.84 -2.47 -3.17
CA TYR A 114 2.05 -1.62 -1.98
C TYR A 114 2.54 -2.45 -0.79
N GLY A 115 1.83 -3.54 -0.47
CA GLY A 115 2.12 -4.39 0.67
C GLY A 115 3.52 -5.00 0.61
N ILE A 116 3.95 -5.50 -0.54
CA ILE A 116 5.29 -6.09 -0.74
C ILE A 116 6.38 -5.03 -0.48
N VAL A 117 6.25 -3.85 -1.09
CA VAL A 117 7.25 -2.78 -0.97
C VAL A 117 7.30 -2.24 0.46
N ALA A 118 6.14 -1.98 1.07
CA ALA A 118 6.06 -1.51 2.44
C ALA A 118 6.57 -2.55 3.45
N GLY A 119 6.25 -3.83 3.24
CA GLY A 119 6.72 -4.93 4.09
C GLY A 119 8.23 -5.10 4.03
N TYR A 120 8.83 -5.06 2.83
CA TYR A 120 10.28 -5.05 2.66
C TYR A 120 10.94 -3.87 3.39
N ALA A 121 10.39 -2.66 3.23
CA ALA A 121 10.91 -1.46 3.88
C ALA A 121 10.84 -1.56 5.42
N CYS A 122 9.72 -2.06 5.96
CA CYS A 122 9.56 -2.25 7.40
C CYS A 122 10.56 -3.29 7.96
N GLU A 123 10.77 -4.40 7.25
CA GLU A 123 11.74 -5.41 7.65
C GLU A 123 13.16 -4.82 7.76
N GLN A 124 13.58 -4.05 6.75
CA GLN A 124 14.89 -3.40 6.78
C GLN A 124 14.99 -2.35 7.88
N ALA A 125 13.93 -1.55 8.06
CA ALA A 125 13.88 -0.55 9.13
C ALA A 125 14.04 -1.16 10.52
N VAL A 126 13.38 -2.30 10.80
CA VAL A 126 13.46 -3.01 12.08
C VAL A 126 14.81 -3.72 12.28
N LYS A 127 15.41 -4.27 11.21
CA LYS A 127 16.74 -4.88 11.30
C LYS A 127 17.79 -3.85 11.67
N ASP A 128 17.74 -2.68 11.02
CA ASP A 128 18.70 -1.62 11.29
C ASP A 128 18.53 -1.02 12.69
N SER A 129 17.28 -0.79 13.16
CA SER A 129 17.05 -0.20 14.49
C SER A 129 17.59 -1.10 15.61
N ARG A 130 17.52 -2.42 15.44
CA ARG A 130 18.10 -3.40 16.38
C ARG A 130 19.62 -3.42 16.37
N ALA A 131 20.23 -3.25 15.19
CA ALA A 131 21.68 -3.19 15.06
C ALA A 131 22.26 -1.95 15.77
N GLU A 132 21.56 -0.83 15.71
CA GLU A 132 21.90 0.40 16.45
C GLU A 132 21.78 0.21 17.97
N GLU A 133 20.76 -0.52 18.45
CA GLU A 133 20.53 -0.75 19.89
C GLU A 133 21.57 -1.67 20.55
N THR A 134 22.24 -2.51 19.74
CA THR A 134 23.30 -3.42 20.20
C THR A 134 24.72 -2.82 20.20
N ARG A 135 24.88 -1.57 19.76
CA ARG A 135 26.19 -0.91 19.57
C ARG A 135 26.45 0.14 20.64
#